data_AF-A0A0S8AT44-F1
#
_entry.id   AF-A0A0S8AT44-F1
#
_cell.length_a   1.000
_cell.length_b   1.000
_cell.length_c   1.000
_cell.angle_alpha   90.00
_cell.angle_beta   90.00
_cell.angle_gamma   90.00
#
_symmetry.space_group_name_H-M   'P 1'
#
loop_
_entity.id
_entity.type
_entity.pdbx_description
1 polymer ?
#
loop_
_entity_poly.entity_id
_entity_poly.type
_entity_poly.pdbx_seq_one_letter_code
_entity_poly.pdbx_strand_id
1 'polypeptide(L)'
;MRRAWRRIRRGLSALRDIYEGIYIAPYRAQMHRELLREHDLFLLAGFNDLLGIPNPVVFYTLELYPELIDHFHQWHQRMGMPRAPEGGFRCC
;
A
#
# COMPACT_ATOMS: atom_id res chain seq x y z
N MET A 1 -14.39 5.51 45.88
CA MET A 1 -14.07 6.61 44.95
C MET A 1 -13.33 6.19 43.65
N ARG A 2 -12.30 5.32 43.68
CA ARG A 2 -11.51 4.92 42.47
C ARG A 2 -12.27 4.15 41.36
N ARG A 3 -13.46 3.58 41.63
CA ARG A 3 -14.24 2.81 40.63
C ARG A 3 -15.11 3.70 39.73
N ALA A 4 -15.67 4.79 40.28
CA ALA A 4 -16.48 5.75 39.52
C ALA A 4 -15.62 6.54 38.52
N TRP A 5 -14.43 6.96 38.93
CA TRP A 5 -13.47 7.68 38.08
C TRP A 5 -13.01 6.84 36.86
N ARG A 6 -12.81 5.52 37.04
CA ARG A 6 -12.54 4.58 35.95
C ARG A 6 -13.71 4.38 34.98
N ARG A 7 -14.95 4.65 35.39
CA ARG A 7 -16.13 4.52 34.54
C ARG A 7 -16.31 5.76 33.67
N ILE A 8 -16.13 6.95 34.27
CA ILE A 8 -16.13 8.23 33.56
C ILE A 8 -15.00 8.30 32.51
N ARG A 9 -13.78 7.90 32.89
CA ARG A 9 -12.64 7.87 31.96
C ARG A 9 -12.88 6.96 30.75
N ARG A 10 -13.57 5.83 30.94
CA ARG A 10 -13.95 4.92 29.84
C ARG A 10 -15.05 5.50 28.95
N GLY A 11 -16.01 6.22 29.51
CA GLY A 11 -17.02 6.92 28.71
C GLY A 11 -16.41 8.02 27.84
N LEU A 12 -15.48 8.80 28.40
CA LEU A 12 -14.76 9.84 27.67
C LEU A 12 -13.88 9.27 26.55
N SER A 13 -13.19 8.14 26.78
CA SER A 13 -12.40 7.50 25.72
C SER A 13 -13.31 6.99 24.58
N ALA A 14 -14.43 6.35 24.91
CA ALA A 14 -15.37 5.85 23.90
C ALA A 14 -15.95 6.98 23.03
N LEU A 15 -16.28 8.14 23.62
CA LEU A 15 -16.74 9.30 22.86
C LEU A 15 -15.65 9.85 21.93
N ARG A 16 -14.40 9.87 22.38
CA ARG A 16 -13.26 10.28 21.55
C ARG A 16 -13.10 9.36 20.33
N ASP A 17 -13.13 8.06 20.55
CA ASP A 17 -12.93 7.06 19.51
C ASP A 17 -14.05 7.11 18.45
N ILE A 18 -15.29 7.38 18.87
CA ILE A 18 -16.43 7.57 17.96
C ILE A 18 -16.25 8.84 17.12
N TYR A 19 -15.88 9.96 17.76
CA TYR A 19 -15.66 11.23 17.07
C TYR A 19 -14.53 11.11 16.03
N GLU A 20 -13.41 10.51 16.42
CA GLU A 20 -12.28 10.24 15.54
C GLU A 20 -12.68 9.34 14.36
N GLY A 21 -13.49 8.30 14.63
CA GLY A 21 -14.04 7.42 13.60
C GLY A 21 -14.89 8.16 12.56
N ILE A 22 -15.80 9.03 13.00
CA ILE A 22 -16.66 9.84 12.13
C ILE A 22 -15.82 10.82 11.29
N TYR A 23 -14.82 11.44 11.90
CA TYR A 23 -13.93 12.39 11.22
C TYR A 23 -13.09 11.73 10.12
N ILE A 24 -12.52 10.56 10.39
CA ILE A 24 -11.62 9.86 9.45
C ILE A 24 -12.41 9.11 8.36
N ALA A 25 -13.61 8.64 8.65
CA ALA A 25 -14.44 7.82 7.75
C ALA A 25 -14.48 8.30 6.28
N PRO A 26 -14.77 9.57 5.96
CA PRO A 26 -14.84 10.03 4.56
C PRO A 26 -13.48 10.02 3.85
N TYR A 27 -12.38 10.21 4.58
CA TYR A 27 -11.03 10.29 4.02
C TYR A 27 -10.40 8.93 3.75
N ARG A 28 -10.92 7.84 4.33
CA ARG A 28 -10.34 6.49 4.17
C ARG A 28 -10.19 6.07 2.71
N ALA A 29 -11.19 6.36 1.88
CA ALA A 29 -11.14 6.03 0.45
C ALA A 29 -10.09 6.85 -0.30
N GLN A 30 -9.92 8.13 0.05
CA GLN A 30 -8.89 8.98 -0.54
C GLN A 30 -7.50 8.52 -0.11
N MET A 31 -7.30 8.25 1.18
CA MET A 31 -6.04 7.72 1.70
C MET A 31 -5.67 6.40 1.03
N HIS A 32 -6.63 5.48 0.89
CA HIS A 32 -6.38 4.20 0.22
C HIS A 32 -5.96 4.38 -1.24
N ARG A 33 -6.61 5.30 -1.98
CA ARG A 33 -6.21 5.63 -3.35
C ARG A 33 -4.80 6.21 -3.43
N GLU A 34 -4.43 7.06 -2.48
CA GLU A 34 -3.09 7.65 -2.45
C GLU A 34 -2.02 6.61 -2.12
N LEU A 35 -2.28 5.75 -1.13
CA LEU A 35 -1.41 4.61 -0.82
C LEU A 35 -1.22 3.68 -2.01
N LEU A 36 -2.29 3.40 -2.77
CA LEU A 36 -2.18 2.62 -4.00
C LEU A 36 -1.33 3.32 -5.06
N ARG A 37 -1.51 4.63 -5.26
CA ARG A 37 -0.69 5.41 -6.21
C ARG A 37 0.79 5.40 -5.84
N GLU A 38 1.10 5.59 -4.57
CA GLU A 38 2.47 5.55 -4.07
C GLU A 38 3.09 4.16 -4.25
N HIS A 39 2.30 3.11 -3.98
CA HIS A 39 2.72 1.72 -4.19
C HIS A 39 2.94 1.40 -5.68
N ASP A 40 2.05 1.84 -6.57
CA ASP A 40 2.18 1.64 -8.01
C ASP A 40 3.43 2.39 -8.56
N LEU A 41 3.72 3.59 -8.02
CA LEU A 41 4.94 4.33 -8.34
C LEU A 41 6.20 3.60 -7.87
N PHE A 42 6.17 3.01 -6.67
CA PHE A 42 7.27 2.21 -6.14
C PHE A 42 7.57 1.01 -7.04
N LEU A 43 6.54 0.27 -7.45
CA LEU A 43 6.69 -0.87 -8.36
C LEU A 43 7.23 -0.42 -9.72
N LEU A 44 6.73 0.70 -10.26
CA LEU A 44 7.24 1.25 -11.52
C LEU A 44 8.72 1.65 -11.41
N ALA A 45 9.13 2.28 -10.31
CA ALA A 45 10.51 2.68 -10.10
C ALA A 45 11.45 1.48 -9.87
N GLY A 46 10.96 0.39 -9.25
CA GLY A 46 11.74 -0.84 -9.03
C GLY A 46 11.82 -1.75 -10.25
N PHE A 47 10.83 -1.70 -11.15
CA PHE A 47 10.68 -2.58 -12.32
C PHE A 47 10.67 -1.84 -13.66
N ASN A 48 11.16 -0.60 -13.71
CA ASN A 48 11.33 0.17 -14.95
C ASN A 48 12.26 -0.54 -15.97
N ASP A 49 13.18 -1.39 -15.51
CA ASP A 49 14.01 -2.27 -16.36
C ASP A 49 13.14 -3.17 -17.25
N LEU A 50 12.02 -3.65 -16.71
CA LEU A 50 11.08 -4.50 -17.45
C LEU A 50 10.34 -3.72 -18.54
N LEU A 51 10.30 -2.39 -18.43
CA LEU A 51 9.77 -1.48 -19.44
C LEU A 51 10.85 -1.01 -20.42
N GLY A 52 12.08 -1.52 -20.31
CA GLY A 52 13.22 -1.14 -21.14
C GLY A 52 13.93 0.15 -20.71
N ILE A 53 13.64 0.67 -19.50
CA ILE A 53 14.29 1.85 -18.94
C ILE A 53 15.35 1.38 -17.93
N PRO A 54 16.64 1.70 -18.13
CA PRO A 54 17.69 1.19 -17.25
C PRO A 54 17.53 1.69 -15.81
N ASN A 55 17.59 0.77 -14.85
CA ASN A 55 17.49 1.02 -13.42
C ASN A 55 18.87 1.00 -12.75
N PRO A 56 19.34 2.12 -12.19
CA PRO A 56 20.62 2.15 -11.48
C PRO A 56 20.60 1.37 -10.15
N VAL A 57 19.42 1.09 -9.61
CA VAL A 57 19.25 0.50 -8.27
C VAL A 57 18.97 -1.00 -8.31
N VAL A 58 18.66 -1.58 -9.49
CA VAL A 58 18.21 -2.97 -9.58
C VAL A 58 19.20 -3.96 -9.00
N PHE A 59 20.49 -3.76 -9.24
CA PHE A 59 21.52 -4.66 -8.71
C PHE A 59 21.51 -4.71 -7.17
N TYR A 60 21.16 -3.60 -6.51
CA TYR A 60 21.15 -3.50 -5.06
C TYR A 60 19.84 -3.97 -4.43
N THR A 61 18.75 -4.05 -5.20
CA THR A 61 17.41 -4.39 -4.71
C THR A 61 16.94 -5.78 -5.11
N LEU A 62 17.82 -6.61 -5.68
CA LEU A 62 17.53 -8.00 -6.05
C LEU A 62 17.00 -8.85 -4.89
N GLU A 63 17.39 -8.54 -3.65
CA GLU A 63 16.91 -9.27 -2.46
C GLU A 63 15.43 -9.03 -2.16
N LEU A 64 14.88 -7.90 -2.61
CA LEU A 64 13.47 -7.55 -2.40
C LEU A 64 12.55 -8.19 -3.45
N TYR A 65 13.12 -8.65 -4.57
CA TYR A 65 12.36 -9.17 -5.70
C TYR A 65 11.43 -10.35 -5.35
N PRO A 66 11.83 -11.33 -4.52
CA PRO A 66 10.95 -12.42 -4.13
C PRO A 66 9.68 -11.96 -3.41
N GLU A 67 9.75 -10.92 -2.59
CA GLU A 67 8.56 -10.40 -1.89
C GLU A 67 7.71 -9.52 -2.81
N LEU A 68 8.34 -8.81 -3.75
CA LEU A 68 7.66 -7.88 -4.64
C LEU A 68 6.96 -8.57 -5.82
N ILE A 69 7.28 -9.84 -6.13
CA ILE A 69 6.72 -10.53 -7.29
C ILE A 69 5.20 -10.71 -7.21
N ASP A 70 4.66 -10.97 -6.02
CA ASP A 70 3.22 -11.10 -5.79
C ASP A 70 2.52 -9.75 -5.92
N HIS A 71 3.17 -8.68 -5.45
CA HIS A 71 2.66 -7.31 -5.60
C HIS A 71 2.69 -6.87 -7.07
N PHE A 72 3.73 -7.25 -7.80
CA PHE A 72 3.84 -7.03 -9.23
C PHE A 72 2.71 -7.73 -10.00
N HIS A 73 2.40 -8.99 -9.66
CA HIS A 73 1.27 -9.72 -10.27
C HIS A 73 -0.05 -8.97 -10.15
N GLN A 74 -0.36 -8.47 -8.96
CA GLN A 74 -1.58 -7.70 -8.73
C GLN A 74 -1.55 -6.35 -9.46
N TRP A 75 -0.38 -5.69 -9.48
CA TRP A 75 -0.21 -4.41 -10.15
C TRP A 75 -0.43 -4.49 -11.65
N HIS A 76 0.25 -5.40 -12.37
CA HIS A 76 0.12 -5.44 -13.84
C HIS A 76 -1.31 -5.81 -14.27
N GLN A 77 -2.00 -6.63 -13.48
CA GLN A 77 -3.43 -6.90 -13.67
C GLN A 77 -4.30 -5.66 -13.47
N ARG A 78 -4.07 -4.86 -12.42
CA ARG A 78 -4.77 -3.59 -12.20
C ARG A 78 -4.51 -2.59 -13.32
N MET A 79 -3.31 -2.60 -13.87
CA MET A 79 -2.93 -1.76 -15.01
C MET A 79 -3.52 -2.26 -16.35
N GLY A 80 -4.19 -3.42 -16.36
CA GLY A 80 -4.83 -3.97 -17.56
C GLY A 80 -3.84 -4.57 -18.55
N MET A 81 -2.64 -4.94 -18.12
CA MET A 81 -1.64 -5.57 -18.98
C MET A 81 -2.03 -7.05 -19.21
N PRO A 82 -2.14 -7.51 -20.47
CA PRO A 82 -2.55 -8.88 -20.77
C PRO A 82 -1.49 -9.92 -20.36
N ARG A 83 -0.22 -9.53 -20.31
CA ARG A 83 0.92 -10.32 -19.84
C ARG A 83 1.95 -9.38 -19.21
N ALA A 84 2.86 -9.96 -18.44
CA ALA A 84 4.02 -9.21 -17.96
C ALA A 84 4.85 -8.64 -19.14
N PRO A 85 5.43 -7.43 -18.99
CA PRO A 85 6.33 -6.82 -19.97
C PRO A 85 7.51 -7.74 -20.34
N GLU A 86 7.96 -7.63 -21.60
CA GLU A 86 9.05 -8.44 -22.11
C GLU A 86 10.38 -8.09 -21.42
N GLY A 87 11.09 -9.12 -20.95
CA GLY A 87 12.29 -8.95 -20.09
C GLY A 87 12.00 -9.02 -18.59
N GLY A 88 10.72 -9.05 -18.19
CA GLY A 88 10.26 -9.22 -16.82
C GLY A 88 10.13 -10.64 -16.32
N PHE A 89 9.63 -10.75 -15.08
CA PHE A 89 9.20 -12.03 -14.54
C PHE A 89 8.12 -12.63 -15.43
N ARG A 90 8.25 -13.92 -15.73
CA ARG A 90 7.22 -14.69 -16.41
C ARG A 90 6.06 -14.91 -15.43
N CYS A 91 5.18 -13.93 -15.41
CA CYS A 91 3.95 -13.95 -14.65
C CYS A 91 2.79 -14.06 -15.64
N CYS A 92 1.97 -15.12 -15.46
CA CYS A 92 0.86 -15.54 -16.32
C CYS A 92 1.25 -16.01 -17.73
#